data_AF-A0AAW5ICA6-F1
#
_entry.id   AF-A0AAW5ICA6-F1
#
_cell.length_a   1.000
_cell.length_b   1.000
_cell.length_c   1.000
_cell.angle_alpha   90.00
_cell.angle_beta   90.00
_cell.angle_gamma   90.00
#
_symmetry.space_group_name_H-M   'P 1'
#
loop_
_entity.id
_entity.type
_entity.pdbx_description
1 polymer ?
#
loop_
_entity_poly.entity_id
_entity_poly.type
_entity_poly.pdbx_seq_one_letter_code
_entity_poly.pdbx_strand_id
1 'polypeptide(L)'
;MTYEEFKHLAEHPQHRDVPAIFKLEVLETEELEEKKRSHYPKYKVNTYCPQAFATTLEEAERLMHQDIQYRKKMKEEDDYPLDTFCYYISEIPLGLLHYDRECLSERVYDGEGKQIDRSYCCSRFSIYYPGVCDLPAYDRHPDETFRGRSAEQIRFQKGDIVEVYRGNEVRLAIVVGTPLTTEWIWERNQAAKDKRGLDELPYDETDDSYTVIDGSGYEYHDHVPSLYVFAPHYHVPLYLQRRFKGYLEKAEKKQKEEEEKDRIFRQAHDCSFSNKEQIEKSEKCGCFFCGEIFSPSEITDYLPDEPPTAECPFCHTDSVIGDASGFPITKDFLKKMKKKYF
;
A
#
# COMPACT_ATOMS: atom_id res chain seq x y z
N MET A 1 -1.10 25.34 6.56
CA MET A 1 0.02 24.91 5.72
C MET A 1 -0.37 25.10 4.25
N THR A 2 0.51 25.65 3.42
CA THR A 2 0.33 25.72 1.96
C THR A 2 0.76 24.42 1.28
N TYR A 3 0.49 24.27 -0.02
CA TYR A 3 0.95 23.09 -0.76
C TYR A 3 2.48 23.02 -0.82
N GLU A 4 3.14 24.17 -0.98
CA GLU A 4 4.60 24.27 -1.07
C GLU A 4 5.27 23.86 0.25
N GLU A 5 4.70 24.26 1.38
CA GLU A 5 5.16 23.82 2.70
C GLU A 5 4.97 22.31 2.89
N PHE A 6 3.81 21.76 2.48
CA PHE A 6 3.53 20.33 2.55
C PHE A 6 4.50 19.52 1.67
N LYS A 7 4.71 19.97 0.43
CA LYS A 7 5.64 19.36 -0.51
C LYS A 7 7.07 19.41 0.01
N HIS A 8 7.50 20.54 0.56
CA HIS A 8 8.82 20.64 1.19
C HIS A 8 8.98 19.63 2.33
N LEU A 9 7.98 19.46 3.19
CA LEU A 9 8.01 18.46 4.26
C LEU A 9 7.99 17.01 3.73
N ALA A 10 7.38 16.75 2.57
CA ALA A 10 7.42 15.44 1.93
C ALA A 10 8.82 15.11 1.37
N GLU A 11 9.47 16.08 0.73
CA GLU A 11 10.80 15.90 0.12
C GLU A 11 11.93 15.95 1.15
N HIS A 12 11.68 16.66 2.25
CA HIS A 12 12.62 16.91 3.35
C HIS A 12 11.92 16.61 4.69
N PRO A 13 11.64 15.33 4.99
CA PRO A 13 11.09 14.98 6.28
C PRO A 13 12.00 15.50 7.38
N GLN A 14 11.40 16.19 8.34
CA GLN A 14 12.12 16.59 9.54
C GLN A 14 12.42 15.34 10.34
N HIS A 15 13.56 15.27 11.02
CA HIS A 15 13.82 14.20 11.97
C HIS A 15 13.65 14.75 13.38
N ARG A 16 13.07 13.94 14.26
CA ARG A 16 13.07 14.23 15.69
C ARG A 16 14.52 14.38 16.18
N ASP A 17 14.73 15.38 17.03
CA ASP A 17 16.03 15.67 17.63
C ASP A 17 16.35 14.68 18.76
N VAL A 18 16.83 13.50 18.37
CA VAL A 18 17.34 12.47 19.29
C VAL A 18 18.74 12.03 18.84
N PRO A 19 19.66 11.72 19.77
CA PRO A 19 20.94 11.13 19.40
C PRO A 19 20.70 9.82 18.64
N ALA A 20 21.51 9.57 17.61
CA ALA A 20 21.38 8.38 16.78
C ALA A 20 22.75 7.79 16.43
N ILE A 21 22.74 6.52 16.01
CA ILE A 21 23.88 5.85 15.37
C ILE A 21 23.43 5.29 14.03
N PHE A 22 24.37 5.06 13.12
CA PHE A 22 24.10 4.49 11.82
C PHE A 22 24.56 3.04 11.79
N LYS A 23 23.65 2.12 11.49
CA LYS A 23 23.93 0.69 11.30
C LYS A 23 24.02 0.42 9.81
N LEU A 24 25.18 -0.03 9.36
CA LEU A 24 25.41 -0.58 8.03
C LEU A 24 25.12 -2.09 8.05
N GLU A 25 24.26 -2.55 7.16
CA GLU A 25 23.97 -3.96 6.93
C GLU A 25 24.18 -4.30 5.46
N VAL A 26 24.88 -5.41 5.20
CA VAL A 26 25.09 -5.92 3.85
C VAL A 26 24.19 -7.12 3.62
N LEU A 27 23.51 -7.21 2.49
CA LEU A 27 22.83 -8.43 2.07
C LEU A 27 23.58 -9.07 0.92
N GLU A 28 23.82 -10.37 1.03
CA GLU A 28 24.50 -11.16 0.00
C GLU A 28 23.52 -12.14 -0.63
N THR A 29 23.67 -12.39 -1.92
CA THR A 29 22.94 -13.46 -2.59
C THR A 29 23.50 -14.82 -2.17
N GLU A 30 22.62 -15.78 -1.86
CA GLU A 30 23.06 -17.17 -1.71
C GLU A 30 23.41 -17.76 -3.08
N GLU A 31 24.35 -18.71 -3.10
CA GLU A 31 24.74 -19.40 -4.33
C GLU A 31 23.53 -20.00 -5.06
N LEU A 32 23.61 -19.99 -6.39
CA LEU A 32 22.61 -20.64 -7.21
C LEU A 32 22.57 -22.13 -6.90
N GLU A 33 21.42 -22.64 -6.47
CA GLU A 33 21.24 -24.06 -6.22
C GLU A 33 21.72 -24.92 -7.40
N GLU A 34 22.47 -25.98 -7.09
CA GLU A 34 22.96 -26.93 -8.09
C GLU A 34 21.82 -27.38 -9.01
N LYS A 35 22.06 -27.31 -10.33
CA LYS A 35 21.13 -27.65 -11.44
C LYS A 35 20.13 -26.56 -11.82
N LYS A 36 20.03 -25.43 -11.12
CA LYS A 36 19.26 -24.28 -11.61
C LYS A 36 20.05 -23.51 -12.68
N ARG A 37 19.32 -22.97 -13.65
CA ARG A 37 19.87 -22.08 -14.69
C ARG A 37 19.64 -20.59 -14.40
N SER A 38 18.89 -20.29 -13.34
CA SER A 38 18.49 -18.94 -12.95
C SER A 38 18.07 -18.95 -11.49
N HIS A 39 18.36 -17.84 -10.80
CA HIS A 39 17.87 -17.55 -9.46
C HIS A 39 16.34 -17.34 -9.44
N TYR A 40 15.72 -17.08 -10.59
CA TYR A 40 14.27 -16.84 -10.67
C TYR A 40 13.44 -18.12 -10.73
N PRO A 41 12.20 -18.09 -10.22
CA PRO A 41 11.44 -16.90 -9.77
C PRO A 41 11.73 -16.45 -8.34
N LYS A 42 12.56 -17.17 -7.60
CA LYS A 42 12.89 -16.88 -6.21
C LYS A 42 14.23 -17.48 -5.79
N TYR A 43 14.97 -16.73 -4.99
CA TYR A 43 16.26 -17.13 -4.43
C TYR A 43 16.42 -16.55 -3.03
N LYS A 44 17.48 -16.96 -2.34
CA LYS A 44 17.73 -16.54 -0.97
C LYS A 44 18.83 -15.50 -0.91
N VAL A 45 18.75 -14.67 0.12
CA VAL A 45 19.83 -13.76 0.52
C VAL A 45 20.25 -14.07 1.94
N ASN A 46 21.55 -13.98 2.20
CA ASN A 46 22.12 -14.14 3.52
C ASN A 46 21.91 -12.85 4.33
N THR A 47 21.45 -13.02 5.57
CA THR A 47 21.26 -11.95 6.54
C THR A 47 22.28 -12.01 7.69
N TYR A 48 23.22 -12.97 7.66
CA TYR A 48 24.33 -13.13 8.62
C TYR A 48 25.62 -12.50 8.09
N CYS A 49 25.51 -11.28 7.59
CA CYS A 49 26.57 -10.58 6.87
C CYS A 49 27.31 -9.57 7.76
N PRO A 50 28.43 -8.99 7.28
CA PRO A 50 29.12 -7.92 8.00
C PRO A 50 28.18 -6.78 8.37
N GLN A 51 28.33 -6.29 9.60
CA GLN A 51 27.65 -5.10 10.09
C GLN A 51 28.70 -4.11 10.59
N ALA A 52 28.39 -2.82 10.46
CA ALA A 52 29.20 -1.78 11.06
C ALA A 52 28.31 -0.72 11.71
N PHE A 53 28.84 -0.07 12.74
CA PHE A 53 28.18 1.04 13.40
C PHE A 53 29.04 2.29 13.28
N ALA A 54 28.40 3.41 12.96
CA ALA A 54 29.04 4.72 12.84
C ALA A 54 28.23 5.78 13.58
N THR A 55 28.87 6.89 13.93
CA THR A 55 28.20 8.02 14.59
C THR A 55 27.65 9.04 13.60
N THR A 56 28.09 9.00 12.34
CA THR A 56 27.55 9.83 11.25
C THR A 56 27.25 9.02 10.00
N LEU A 57 26.39 9.54 9.14
CA LEU A 57 26.06 8.94 7.85
C LEU A 57 27.30 8.84 6.96
N GLU A 58 28.13 9.89 6.90
CA GLU A 58 29.32 9.92 6.06
C GLU A 58 30.32 8.84 6.45
N GLU A 59 30.44 8.55 7.76
CA GLU A 59 31.29 7.45 8.22
C GLU A 59 30.69 6.08 7.88
N ALA A 60 29.37 5.89 8.02
CA ALA A 60 28.69 4.66 7.60
C ALA A 60 28.89 4.41 6.08
N GLU A 61 28.73 5.45 5.26
CA GLU A 61 28.97 5.39 3.82
C GLU A 61 30.45 5.11 3.51
N ARG A 62 31.40 5.68 4.25
CA ARG A 62 32.83 5.36 4.10
C ARG A 62 33.12 3.88 4.38
N LEU A 63 32.51 3.32 5.43
CA LEU A 63 32.64 1.90 5.78
C LEU A 63 32.02 0.98 4.71
N MET A 64 30.88 1.37 4.14
CA MET A 64 30.28 0.67 2.99
C MET A 64 31.25 0.64 1.80
N HIS A 65 31.83 1.78 1.42
CA HIS A 65 32.80 1.83 0.31
C HIS A 65 34.05 1.00 0.61
N GLN A 66 34.48 0.95 1.86
CA GLN A 66 35.59 0.09 2.29
C GLN A 66 35.25 -1.40 2.12
N ASP A 67 34.07 -1.83 2.53
CA ASP A 67 33.57 -3.20 2.34
C ASP A 67 33.46 -3.58 0.86
N ILE A 68 32.98 -2.67 0.01
CA ILE A 68 32.94 -2.87 -1.45
C ILE A 68 34.34 -3.18 -2.00
N GLN A 69 35.38 -2.45 -1.57
CA GLN A 69 36.75 -2.73 -2.00
C GLN A 69 37.24 -4.10 -1.52
N TYR A 70 36.91 -4.49 -0.29
CA TYR A 70 37.25 -5.81 0.23
C TYR A 70 36.59 -6.94 -0.55
N ARG A 71 35.31 -6.79 -0.88
CA ARG A 71 34.57 -7.78 -1.68
C ARG A 71 35.13 -7.93 -3.08
N LYS A 72 35.51 -6.83 -3.74
CA LYS A 72 36.21 -6.87 -5.04
C LYS A 72 37.50 -7.67 -4.92
N LYS A 73 38.30 -7.39 -3.89
CA LYS A 73 39.53 -8.13 -3.61
C LYS A 73 39.30 -9.62 -3.33
N MET A 74 38.31 -9.97 -2.52
CA MET A 74 37.95 -11.37 -2.22
C MET A 74 37.51 -12.14 -3.48
N LYS A 75 36.79 -11.48 -4.40
CA LYS A 75 36.44 -12.09 -5.70
C LYS A 75 37.65 -12.33 -6.59
N GLU A 76 38.60 -11.40 -6.60
CA GLU A 76 39.79 -11.49 -7.44
C GLU A 76 40.86 -12.46 -6.88
N GLU A 77 41.03 -12.49 -5.55
CA GLU A 77 42.12 -13.23 -4.89
C GLU A 77 41.69 -14.58 -4.30
N ASP A 78 40.45 -14.70 -3.80
CA ASP A 78 39.96 -15.87 -3.05
C ASP A 78 38.85 -16.65 -3.77
N ASP A 79 38.51 -16.28 -5.02
CA ASP A 79 37.39 -16.85 -5.80
C ASP A 79 36.06 -16.84 -5.02
N TYR A 80 35.81 -15.78 -4.25
CA TYR A 80 34.61 -15.66 -3.42
C TYR A 80 33.35 -15.58 -4.30
N PRO A 81 32.40 -16.52 -4.20
CA PRO A 81 31.37 -16.71 -5.23
C PRO A 81 30.14 -15.82 -5.06
N LEU A 82 29.98 -15.13 -3.91
CA LEU A 82 28.74 -14.43 -3.59
C LEU A 82 28.71 -13.00 -4.14
N ASP A 83 27.57 -12.62 -4.71
CA ASP A 83 27.29 -11.23 -5.09
C ASP A 83 26.62 -10.47 -3.94
N THR A 84 26.98 -9.21 -3.78
CA THR A 84 26.23 -8.29 -2.92
C THR A 84 24.87 -8.00 -3.56
N PHE A 85 23.80 -8.25 -2.81
CA PHE A 85 22.45 -7.88 -3.19
C PHE A 85 22.22 -6.38 -2.99
N CYS A 86 22.39 -5.88 -1.77
CA CYS A 86 22.33 -4.44 -1.48
C CYS A 86 22.97 -4.11 -0.13
N TYR A 87 23.12 -2.82 0.14
CA TYR A 87 23.47 -2.29 1.46
C TYR A 87 22.30 -1.50 2.03
N TYR A 88 22.06 -1.65 3.33
CA TYR A 88 21.19 -0.79 4.13
C TYR A 88 22.03 0.04 5.08
N ILE A 89 21.72 1.34 5.18
CA ILE A 89 22.18 2.19 6.26
C ILE A 89 20.95 2.73 6.99
N SER A 90 20.76 2.28 8.22
CA SER A 90 19.61 2.64 9.06
C SER A 90 20.08 3.53 10.21
N GLU A 91 19.38 4.64 10.42
CA GLU A 91 19.63 5.60 11.50
C GLU A 91 18.82 5.20 12.74
N ILE A 92 19.51 4.67 13.73
CA ILE A 92 18.93 4.05 14.92
C ILE A 92 18.90 5.06 16.06
N PRO A 93 17.72 5.35 16.65
CA PRO A 93 17.64 6.27 17.78
C PRO A 93 18.27 5.66 19.04
N LEU A 94 19.03 6.48 19.76
CA LEU A 94 19.54 6.14 21.09
C LEU A 94 18.56 6.59 22.18
N GLY A 95 18.40 5.77 23.21
CA GLY A 95 17.56 6.09 24.36
C GLY A 95 16.06 5.86 24.17
N LEU A 96 15.65 5.31 23.01
CA LEU A 96 14.28 4.90 22.73
C LEU A 96 14.21 3.37 22.54
N LEU A 97 13.19 2.74 23.11
CA LEU A 97 12.87 1.34 22.85
C LEU A 97 12.16 1.24 21.50
N HIS A 98 12.63 0.34 20.65
CA HIS A 98 12.09 0.18 19.30
C HIS A 98 12.34 -1.26 18.81
N TYR A 99 11.55 -1.70 17.84
CA TYR A 99 11.78 -2.97 17.16
C TYR A 99 12.98 -2.86 16.20
N ASP A 100 13.62 -3.98 15.89
CA ASP A 100 14.85 -4.03 15.07
C ASP A 100 14.74 -3.35 13.70
N ARG A 101 13.52 -3.25 13.13
CA ARG A 101 13.25 -2.58 11.85
C ARG A 101 12.88 -1.10 11.97
N GLU A 102 12.62 -0.62 13.18
CA GLU A 102 12.18 0.75 13.41
C GLU A 102 13.41 1.67 13.48
N CYS A 103 13.43 2.71 12.64
CA CYS A 103 14.54 3.65 12.51
C CYS A 103 14.05 5.07 12.21
N LEU A 104 14.92 6.05 12.40
CA LEU A 104 14.67 7.46 12.07
C LEU A 104 14.70 7.70 10.56
N SER A 105 15.67 7.07 9.89
CA SER A 105 15.79 7.06 8.45
C SER A 105 16.47 5.78 7.97
N GLU A 106 16.20 5.38 6.73
CA GLU A 106 16.87 4.25 6.09
C GLU A 106 17.25 4.60 4.66
N ARG A 107 18.44 4.18 4.23
CA ARG A 107 18.95 4.35 2.86
C ARG A 107 19.37 3.00 2.31
N VAL A 108 19.11 2.80 1.02
CA VAL A 108 19.47 1.58 0.31
C VAL A 108 20.47 1.92 -0.78
N TYR A 109 21.52 1.12 -0.91
CA TYR A 109 22.56 1.28 -1.92
C TYR A 109 22.77 -0.02 -2.69
N ASP A 110 23.20 0.09 -3.94
CA ASP A 110 23.59 -1.05 -4.77
C ASP A 110 24.98 -1.59 -4.40
N GLY A 111 25.38 -2.70 -5.02
CA GLY A 111 26.69 -3.33 -4.81
C GLY A 111 27.91 -2.46 -5.15
N GLU A 112 27.70 -1.32 -5.83
CA GLU A 112 28.75 -0.34 -6.16
C GLU A 112 28.71 0.90 -5.25
N GLY A 113 27.82 0.92 -4.25
CA GLY A 113 27.70 2.00 -3.27
C GLY A 113 26.89 3.20 -3.77
N LYS A 114 26.17 3.07 -4.89
CA LYS A 114 25.27 4.11 -5.38
C LYS A 114 23.92 3.98 -4.67
N GLN A 115 23.44 5.09 -4.12
CA GLN A 115 22.14 5.12 -3.46
C GLN A 115 21.01 4.81 -4.45
N ILE A 116 20.19 3.82 -4.11
CA ILE A 116 19.00 3.37 -4.85
C ILE A 116 17.78 4.17 -4.38
N ASP A 117 17.58 4.26 -3.07
CA ASP A 117 16.37 4.83 -2.47
C ASP A 117 16.61 5.27 -1.00
N ARG A 118 15.62 5.92 -0.39
CA ARG A 118 15.59 6.28 1.04
C ARG A 118 14.17 6.36 1.60
N SER A 119 14.04 6.31 2.92
CA SER A 119 12.77 6.56 3.60
C SER A 119 12.39 8.05 3.55
N TYR A 120 11.08 8.33 3.58
CA TYR A 120 10.50 9.68 3.54
C TYR A 120 9.68 10.04 4.79
N CYS A 121 9.72 9.17 5.78
CA CYS A 121 9.24 9.40 7.13
C CYS A 121 9.97 8.46 8.08
N CYS A 122 9.86 8.76 9.36
CA CYS A 122 10.38 7.94 10.44
C CYS A 122 9.46 6.74 10.71
N SER A 123 10.01 5.63 11.21
CA SER A 123 9.21 4.51 11.72
C SER A 123 8.38 4.94 12.92
N ARG A 124 7.15 4.45 12.99
CA ARG A 124 6.28 4.75 14.12
C ARG A 124 6.65 3.92 15.35
N PHE A 125 7.46 4.47 16.25
CA PHE A 125 7.95 3.79 17.47
C PHE A 125 6.87 3.49 18.54
N SER A 126 5.59 3.79 18.26
CA SER A 126 4.52 3.89 19.27
C SER A 126 3.37 2.89 19.10
N ILE A 127 3.31 2.08 18.02
CA ILE A 127 2.06 1.42 17.62
C ILE A 127 1.73 0.08 18.29
N TYR A 128 2.69 -0.65 18.87
CA TYR A 128 2.44 -2.04 19.27
C TYR A 128 2.10 -2.28 20.75
N TYR A 129 2.07 -1.22 21.57
CA TYR A 129 1.66 -1.34 22.98
C TYR A 129 0.65 -0.26 23.43
N PRO A 130 -0.60 -0.30 22.95
CA PRO A 130 -1.65 0.60 23.45
C PRO A 130 -1.83 0.43 24.97
N GLY A 131 -1.64 1.52 25.74
CA GLY A 131 -1.85 1.57 27.19
C GLY A 131 -0.69 1.02 28.07
N VAL A 132 0.48 0.72 27.49
CA VAL A 132 1.67 0.27 28.27
C VAL A 132 2.76 1.34 28.29
N CYS A 133 2.81 2.22 27.29
CA CYS A 133 3.82 3.27 27.19
C CYS A 133 3.17 4.65 26.99
N ASP A 134 2.62 5.22 28.06
CA ASP A 134 2.12 6.61 28.09
C ASP A 134 3.27 7.62 28.33
N LEU A 135 4.49 7.28 27.91
CA LEU A 135 5.65 8.15 28.09
C LEU A 135 5.70 9.17 26.96
N PRO A 136 5.88 10.48 27.26
CA PRO A 136 5.91 11.54 26.24
C PRO A 136 6.93 11.32 25.10
N ALA A 137 7.96 10.50 25.33
CA ALA A 137 8.95 10.15 24.32
C ALA A 137 8.38 9.34 23.13
N TYR A 138 7.19 8.75 23.28
CA TYR A 138 6.48 7.97 22.26
C TYR A 138 5.19 8.65 21.78
N ASP A 139 4.97 9.91 22.17
CA ASP A 139 3.93 10.73 21.57
C ASP A 139 4.22 10.86 20.07
N ARG A 140 3.16 10.78 19.26
CA ARG A 140 3.27 10.88 17.79
C ARG A 140 4.03 12.14 17.42
N HIS A 141 5.16 11.98 16.75
CA HIS A 141 5.96 13.09 16.28
C HIS A 141 5.65 13.42 14.79
N PRO A 142 5.71 14.70 14.35
CA PRO A 142 5.38 15.07 12.97
C PRO A 142 6.22 14.42 11.85
N ASP A 143 7.37 13.83 12.20
CA ASP A 143 8.26 13.09 11.30
C ASP A 143 7.79 11.66 11.01
N GLU A 144 6.86 11.14 11.81
CA GLU A 144 6.15 9.88 11.56
C GLU A 144 5.10 10.01 10.46
N THR A 145 4.79 11.23 10.01
CA THR A 145 3.78 11.45 8.97
C THR A 145 4.39 11.30 7.59
N PHE A 146 3.95 10.24 6.88
CA PHE A 146 4.26 10.08 5.46
C PHE A 146 3.43 11.04 4.61
N ARG A 147 4.10 11.86 3.81
CA ARG A 147 3.47 12.89 2.96
C ARG A 147 3.53 12.57 1.47
N GLY A 148 3.86 11.33 1.13
CA GLY A 148 3.89 10.85 -0.25
C GLY A 148 5.22 11.08 -0.94
N ARG A 149 5.42 10.36 -2.05
CA ARG A 149 6.58 10.50 -2.93
C ARG A 149 6.30 11.47 -4.07
N SER A 150 7.33 12.17 -4.54
CA SER A 150 7.27 12.84 -5.84
C SER A 150 7.27 11.79 -6.97
N ALA A 151 6.82 12.18 -8.17
CA ALA A 151 6.81 11.28 -9.32
C ALA A 151 8.21 10.73 -9.67
N GLU A 152 9.25 11.52 -9.46
CA GLU A 152 10.65 11.17 -9.71
C GLU A 152 11.21 10.20 -8.66
N GLN A 153 10.63 10.16 -7.47
CA GLN A 153 11.01 9.26 -6.37
C GLN A 153 10.36 7.87 -6.49
N ILE A 154 9.36 7.72 -7.37
CA ILE A 154 8.71 6.44 -7.67
C ILE A 154 9.51 5.73 -8.76
N ARG A 155 10.25 4.68 -8.35
CA ARG A 155 11.20 3.95 -9.20
C ARG A 155 10.57 3.00 -10.21
N PHE A 156 9.39 2.46 -9.90
CA PHE A 156 8.72 1.45 -10.73
C PHE A 156 7.28 1.84 -11.04
N GLN A 157 6.82 1.46 -12.22
CA GLN A 157 5.48 1.73 -12.71
C GLN A 157 4.67 0.45 -12.76
N LYS A 158 3.34 0.61 -12.82
CA LYS A 158 2.42 -0.51 -12.98
C LYS A 158 2.80 -1.33 -14.22
N GLY A 159 2.98 -2.64 -14.03
CA GLY A 159 3.40 -3.57 -15.07
C GLY A 159 4.89 -3.92 -15.06
N ASP A 160 5.71 -3.20 -14.30
CA ASP A 160 7.11 -3.55 -14.13
C ASP A 160 7.27 -4.83 -13.31
N ILE A 161 8.17 -5.70 -13.75
CA ILE A 161 8.57 -6.89 -13.00
C ILE A 161 9.72 -6.49 -12.10
N VAL A 162 9.55 -6.74 -10.81
CA VAL A 162 10.45 -6.31 -9.74
C VAL A 162 10.82 -7.49 -8.86
N GLU A 163 11.90 -7.31 -8.13
CA GLU A 163 12.25 -8.18 -7.00
C GLU A 163 11.70 -7.61 -5.70
N VAL A 164 11.17 -8.49 -4.87
CA VAL A 164 10.63 -8.20 -3.55
C VAL A 164 11.48 -8.95 -2.54
N TYR A 165 12.16 -8.19 -1.66
CA TYR A 165 12.95 -8.73 -0.57
C TYR A 165 12.09 -8.85 0.71
N ARG A 166 12.02 -10.05 1.28
CA ARG A 166 11.33 -10.27 2.56
C ARG A 166 11.96 -11.42 3.35
N GLY A 167 12.34 -11.15 4.60
CA GLY A 167 13.00 -12.15 5.45
C GLY A 167 14.38 -12.48 4.90
N ASN A 168 14.55 -13.68 4.35
CA ASN A 168 15.77 -14.11 3.67
C ASN A 168 15.51 -14.58 2.22
N GLU A 169 14.35 -14.23 1.65
CA GLU A 169 13.98 -14.58 0.28
C GLU A 169 13.81 -13.31 -0.56
N VAL A 170 14.26 -13.41 -1.81
CA VAL A 170 13.95 -12.47 -2.87
C VAL A 170 13.09 -13.20 -3.90
N ARG A 171 11.93 -12.63 -4.23
CA ARG A 171 10.98 -13.20 -5.20
C ARG A 171 10.63 -12.19 -6.28
N LEU A 172 10.37 -12.68 -7.50
CA LEU A 172 9.78 -11.84 -8.54
C LEU A 172 8.31 -11.57 -8.27
N ALA A 173 7.90 -10.34 -8.51
CA ALA A 173 6.52 -9.90 -8.53
C ALA A 173 6.29 -8.90 -9.68
N ILE A 174 5.04 -8.58 -9.98
CA ILE A 174 4.67 -7.50 -10.91
C ILE A 174 3.94 -6.39 -10.17
N VAL A 175 4.31 -5.14 -10.46
CA VAL A 175 3.71 -3.96 -9.84
C VAL A 175 2.29 -3.77 -10.34
N VAL A 176 1.33 -3.64 -9.42
CA VAL A 176 -0.08 -3.33 -9.71
C VAL A 176 -0.52 -1.98 -9.16
N GLY A 177 0.22 -1.44 -8.18
CA GLY A 177 0.02 -0.11 -7.60
C GLY A 177 1.34 0.48 -7.10
N THR A 178 1.47 1.80 -7.17
CA THR A 178 2.65 2.56 -6.74
C THR A 178 2.42 3.20 -5.38
N PRO A 179 3.49 3.63 -4.68
CA PRO A 179 3.36 4.46 -3.49
C PRO A 179 2.52 5.71 -3.75
N LEU A 180 1.90 6.23 -2.69
CA LEU A 180 1.09 7.43 -2.75
C LEU A 180 1.93 8.64 -3.11
N THR A 181 1.41 9.49 -4.01
CA THR A 181 2.10 10.73 -4.39
C THR A 181 1.81 11.86 -3.41
N THR A 182 2.73 12.82 -3.33
CA THR A 182 2.56 14.04 -2.54
C THR A 182 1.28 14.80 -2.93
N GLU A 183 1.01 14.92 -4.24
CA GLU A 183 -0.18 15.56 -4.77
C GLU A 183 -1.46 14.84 -4.32
N TRP A 184 -1.47 13.51 -4.38
CA TRP A 184 -2.65 12.72 -4.04
C TRP A 184 -2.99 12.82 -2.55
N ILE A 185 -1.98 12.74 -1.68
CA ILE A 185 -2.20 12.89 -0.22
C ILE A 185 -2.70 14.30 0.10
N TRP A 186 -2.13 15.33 -0.53
CA TRP A 186 -2.57 16.70 -0.35
C TRP A 186 -4.06 16.88 -0.71
N GLU A 187 -4.48 16.41 -1.88
CA GLU A 187 -5.89 16.47 -2.30
C GLU A 187 -6.83 15.74 -1.34
N ARG A 188 -6.38 14.59 -0.81
CA ARG A 188 -7.15 13.82 0.18
C ARG A 188 -7.26 14.53 1.52
N ASN A 189 -6.20 15.20 1.98
CA ASN A 189 -6.24 16.02 3.18
C ASN A 189 -7.23 17.19 3.03
N GLN A 190 -7.26 17.87 1.88
CA GLN A 190 -8.24 18.93 1.63
C GLN A 190 -9.68 18.39 1.67
N ALA A 191 -9.94 17.26 1.01
CA ALA A 191 -11.26 16.64 1.03
C ALA A 191 -11.68 16.15 2.44
N ALA A 192 -10.73 15.69 3.25
CA ALA A 192 -10.99 15.27 4.63
C ALA A 192 -11.29 16.47 5.54
N LYS A 193 -10.59 17.59 5.34
CA LYS A 193 -10.84 18.85 6.04
C LYS A 193 -12.25 19.37 5.78
N ASP A 194 -12.66 19.41 4.52
CA ASP A 194 -13.98 19.90 4.13
C ASP A 194 -15.13 19.04 4.68
N LYS A 195 -14.96 17.71 4.73
CA LYS A 195 -16.02 16.77 5.11
C LYS A 195 -16.07 16.42 6.59
N ARG A 196 -14.91 16.43 7.26
CA ARG A 196 -14.75 15.86 8.61
C ARG A 196 -14.05 16.80 9.59
N GLY A 197 -13.61 17.98 9.14
CA GLY A 197 -12.84 18.91 9.98
C GLY A 197 -11.47 18.36 10.41
N LEU A 198 -10.93 17.38 9.67
CA LEU A 198 -9.62 16.77 9.95
C LEU A 198 -8.55 17.45 9.09
N ASP A 199 -7.54 18.05 9.71
CA ASP A 199 -6.49 18.78 9.00
C ASP A 199 -5.50 17.86 8.25
N GLU A 200 -5.16 16.70 8.81
CA GLU A 200 -4.28 15.71 8.18
C GLU A 200 -4.79 14.28 8.41
N LEU A 201 -4.75 13.45 7.36
CA LEU A 201 -4.98 12.02 7.45
C LEU A 201 -3.75 11.33 8.07
N PRO A 202 -3.95 10.24 8.84
CA PRO A 202 -2.89 9.62 9.63
C PRO A 202 -2.05 8.64 8.79
N TYR A 203 -1.46 9.11 7.68
CA TYR A 203 -0.54 8.30 6.91
C TYR A 203 0.82 8.17 7.62
N ASP A 204 1.40 6.98 7.58
CA ASP A 204 2.67 6.63 8.23
C ASP A 204 3.59 5.82 7.30
N GLU A 205 4.68 5.27 7.83
CA GLU A 205 5.68 4.55 7.04
C GLU A 205 5.12 3.33 6.29
N THR A 206 4.01 2.76 6.75
CA THR A 206 3.38 1.61 6.10
C THR A 206 2.69 1.99 4.78
N ASP A 207 2.36 3.28 4.61
CA ASP A 207 1.77 3.82 3.40
C ASP A 207 2.80 4.09 2.29
N ASP A 208 4.10 4.11 2.61
CA ASP A 208 5.19 4.14 1.63
C ASP A 208 5.47 2.75 1.05
N SER A 209 4.48 2.20 0.32
CA SER A 209 4.54 0.85 -0.22
C SER A 209 4.09 0.74 -1.68
N TYR A 210 4.72 -0.20 -2.40
CA TYR A 210 4.20 -0.70 -3.66
C TYR A 210 3.15 -1.77 -3.38
N THR A 211 2.12 -1.84 -4.23
CA THR A 211 1.25 -3.00 -4.32
C THR A 211 1.73 -3.90 -5.45
N VAL A 212 2.08 -5.14 -5.14
CA VAL A 212 2.62 -6.11 -6.11
C VAL A 212 1.85 -7.41 -6.05
N ILE A 213 1.85 -8.20 -7.13
CA ILE A 213 1.29 -9.57 -7.16
C ILE A 213 2.34 -10.57 -7.64
N ASP A 214 2.36 -11.76 -7.05
CA ASP A 214 3.16 -12.91 -7.53
C ASP A 214 2.32 -14.13 -7.93
N GLY A 215 1.00 -13.98 -7.87
CA GLY A 215 0.02 -15.00 -8.23
C GLY A 215 -1.00 -14.51 -9.24
N SER A 216 -1.87 -15.43 -9.64
CA SER A 216 -2.86 -15.22 -10.70
C SER A 216 -4.09 -14.44 -10.21
N GLY A 217 -3.94 -13.15 -9.93
CA GLY A 217 -5.05 -12.27 -9.56
C GLY A 217 -4.69 -11.33 -8.42
N TYR A 218 -5.58 -10.38 -8.14
CA TYR A 218 -5.38 -9.38 -7.09
C TYR A 218 -5.43 -9.99 -5.68
N GLU A 219 -6.04 -11.16 -5.49
CA GLU A 219 -6.04 -11.87 -4.20
C GLU A 219 -4.64 -12.29 -3.71
N TYR A 220 -3.63 -12.27 -4.60
CA TYR A 220 -2.23 -12.52 -4.28
C TYR A 220 -1.43 -11.22 -4.12
N HIS A 221 -2.10 -10.09 -3.83
CA HIS A 221 -1.40 -8.84 -3.62
C HIS A 221 -0.67 -8.82 -2.28
N ASP A 222 0.46 -8.13 -2.27
CA ASP A 222 1.24 -7.80 -1.08
C ASP A 222 1.54 -6.30 -1.13
N HIS A 223 1.51 -5.67 0.05
CA HIS A 223 1.97 -4.30 0.24
C HIS A 223 3.41 -4.37 0.72
N VAL A 224 4.33 -3.92 -0.13
CA VAL A 224 5.77 -4.06 0.11
C VAL A 224 6.36 -2.67 0.29
N PRO A 225 7.04 -2.38 1.42
CA PRO A 225 7.73 -1.11 1.62
C PRO A 225 8.62 -0.77 0.43
N SER A 226 8.63 0.50 0.03
CA SER A 226 9.36 0.95 -1.15
C SER A 226 10.84 0.57 -1.15
N LEU A 227 11.48 0.55 0.02
CA LEU A 227 12.89 0.17 0.20
C LEU A 227 13.18 -1.32 0.00
N TYR A 228 12.16 -2.16 -0.09
CA TYR A 228 12.27 -3.62 -0.28
C TYR A 228 11.91 -4.07 -1.70
N VAL A 229 11.70 -3.12 -2.61
CA VAL A 229 11.42 -3.37 -4.03
C VAL A 229 12.63 -2.98 -4.88
N PHE A 230 13.10 -3.91 -5.71
CA PHE A 230 14.33 -3.78 -6.49
C PHE A 230 14.08 -4.04 -7.97
N ALA A 231 14.93 -3.46 -8.81
CA ALA A 231 15.02 -3.89 -10.20
C ALA A 231 15.54 -5.35 -10.22
N PRO A 232 15.11 -6.20 -11.16
CA PRO A 232 15.63 -7.55 -11.28
C PRO A 232 17.17 -7.54 -11.42
N HIS A 233 17.87 -8.17 -10.47
CA HIS A 233 19.34 -8.29 -10.51
C HIS A 233 19.82 -9.22 -11.63
N TYR A 234 18.98 -10.18 -12.02
CA TYR A 234 19.28 -11.15 -13.06
C TYR A 234 18.37 -10.96 -14.28
N HIS A 235 18.72 -11.62 -15.38
CA HIS A 235 17.86 -11.64 -16.56
C HIS A 235 16.55 -12.41 -16.26
N VAL A 236 15.40 -11.72 -16.37
CA VAL A 236 14.07 -12.34 -16.25
C VAL A 236 13.74 -13.10 -17.55
N PRO A 237 13.63 -14.44 -17.54
CA PRO A 237 13.33 -15.21 -18.75
C PRO A 237 11.97 -14.89 -19.35
N LEU A 238 11.85 -14.96 -20.69
CA LEU A 238 10.62 -14.62 -21.43
C LEU A 238 9.36 -15.36 -20.93
N TYR A 239 9.49 -16.60 -20.46
CA TYR A 239 8.33 -17.35 -19.96
C TYR A 239 7.80 -16.76 -18.64
N LEU A 240 8.67 -16.24 -17.76
CA LEU A 240 8.26 -15.52 -16.55
C LEU A 240 7.66 -14.17 -16.91
N GLN A 241 8.24 -13.43 -17.85
CA GLN A 241 7.66 -12.16 -18.33
C GLN A 241 6.22 -12.35 -18.82
N ARG A 242 5.98 -13.36 -19.66
CA ARG A 242 4.64 -13.72 -20.14
C ARG A 242 3.70 -14.13 -19.00
N ARG A 243 4.21 -14.88 -18.02
CA ARG A 243 3.44 -15.34 -16.85
C ARG A 243 2.95 -14.15 -16.01
N PHE A 244 3.84 -13.23 -15.64
CA PHE A 244 3.50 -12.04 -14.86
C PHE A 244 2.57 -11.10 -15.60
N LYS A 245 2.77 -10.90 -16.92
CA LYS A 245 1.80 -10.17 -17.74
C LYS A 245 0.40 -10.78 -17.68
N GLY A 246 0.30 -12.11 -17.77
CA GLY A 246 -0.98 -12.82 -17.65
C GLY A 246 -1.61 -12.69 -16.25
N TYR A 247 -0.81 -12.51 -15.19
CA TYR A 247 -1.34 -12.20 -13.85
C TYR A 247 -1.94 -10.81 -13.78
N LEU A 248 -1.23 -9.81 -14.32
CA LEU A 248 -1.72 -8.43 -14.38
C LEU A 248 -3.03 -8.32 -15.16
N GLU A 249 -3.10 -8.90 -16.35
CA GLU A 249 -4.31 -8.88 -17.19
C GLU A 249 -5.53 -9.48 -16.46
N LYS A 250 -5.33 -10.56 -15.70
CA LYS A 250 -6.39 -11.17 -14.87
C LYS A 250 -6.79 -10.28 -13.70
N ALA A 251 -5.82 -9.69 -13.01
CA ALA A 251 -6.08 -8.78 -11.90
C ALA A 251 -6.89 -7.56 -12.37
N GLU A 252 -6.49 -6.94 -13.49
CA GLU A 252 -7.20 -5.79 -14.08
C GLU A 252 -8.62 -6.15 -14.53
N LYS A 253 -8.81 -7.34 -15.13
CA LYS A 253 -10.14 -7.79 -15.51
C LYS A 253 -11.05 -7.94 -14.29
N LYS A 254 -10.57 -8.59 -13.23
CA LYS A 254 -11.34 -8.80 -12.00
C LYS A 254 -11.65 -7.48 -11.30
N GLN A 255 -10.69 -6.56 -11.24
CA GLN A 255 -10.88 -5.22 -10.69
C GLN A 255 -11.98 -4.46 -11.46
N LYS A 256 -11.94 -4.45 -12.80
CA LYS A 256 -12.98 -3.82 -13.63
C LYS A 256 -14.36 -4.43 -13.39
N GLU A 257 -14.46 -5.75 -13.26
CA GLU A 257 -15.72 -6.43 -12.95
C GLU A 257 -16.25 -6.08 -11.55
N GLU A 258 -15.38 -5.89 -10.56
CA GLU A 258 -15.74 -5.47 -9.21
C GLU A 258 -16.16 -4.01 -9.16
N GLU A 259 -15.43 -3.11 -9.83
CA GLU A 259 -15.78 -1.69 -9.97
C GLU A 259 -17.13 -1.49 -10.68
N GLU A 260 -17.40 -2.29 -11.72
CA GLU A 260 -18.68 -2.29 -12.42
C GLU A 260 -19.83 -2.74 -11.51
N LYS A 261 -19.65 -3.83 -10.77
CA LYS A 261 -20.63 -4.30 -9.77
C LYS A 261 -20.86 -3.24 -8.69
N ASP A 262 -19.78 -2.64 -8.19
CA ASP A 262 -19.84 -1.60 -7.18
C ASP A 262 -20.64 -0.38 -7.67
N ARG A 263 -20.40 0.04 -8.93
CA ARG A 263 -21.15 1.12 -9.60
C ARG A 263 -22.63 0.79 -9.72
N ILE A 264 -22.97 -0.42 -10.16
CA ILE A 264 -24.38 -0.88 -10.27
C ILE A 264 -25.07 -0.80 -8.90
N PHE A 265 -24.42 -1.29 -7.83
CA PHE A 265 -25.01 -1.23 -6.50
C PHE A 265 -25.14 0.20 -5.97
N ARG A 266 -24.18 1.09 -6.27
CA ARG A 266 -24.29 2.51 -5.91
C ARG A 266 -25.46 3.19 -6.62
N GLN A 267 -25.58 3.03 -7.93
CA GLN A 267 -26.68 3.61 -8.69
C GLN A 267 -28.05 3.06 -8.25
N ALA A 268 -28.12 1.77 -7.92
CA ALA A 268 -29.34 1.19 -7.37
C ALA A 268 -29.67 1.77 -5.98
N HIS A 269 -28.67 1.93 -5.12
CA HIS A 269 -28.83 2.56 -3.81
C HIS A 269 -29.26 4.03 -3.93
N ASP A 270 -28.71 4.78 -4.88
CA ASP A 270 -29.14 6.17 -5.12
C ASP A 270 -30.63 6.24 -5.53
N CYS A 271 -31.16 5.19 -6.18
CA CYS A 271 -32.59 5.09 -6.50
C CYS A 271 -33.48 4.75 -5.30
N SER A 272 -32.92 4.53 -4.10
CA SER A 272 -33.72 4.39 -2.88
C SER A 272 -34.00 5.71 -2.18
N PHE A 273 -33.42 6.82 -2.64
CA PHE A 273 -33.66 8.16 -2.09
C PHE A 273 -34.49 8.99 -3.06
N SER A 274 -35.35 9.84 -2.51
CA SER A 274 -36.17 10.78 -3.27
C SER A 274 -36.86 10.18 -4.49
N ASN A 275 -37.39 8.97 -4.31
CA ASN A 275 -37.73 8.06 -5.40
C ASN A 275 -39.24 7.92 -5.67
N LYS A 276 -40.10 8.71 -4.99
CA LYS A 276 -41.56 8.61 -5.14
C LYS A 276 -42.05 8.57 -6.60
N GLU A 277 -41.60 9.49 -7.45
CA GLU A 277 -42.02 9.52 -8.86
C GLU A 277 -41.58 8.28 -9.65
N GLN A 278 -40.46 7.66 -9.28
CA GLN A 278 -39.98 6.43 -9.90
C GLN A 278 -40.78 5.22 -9.41
N ILE A 279 -41.09 5.17 -8.12
CA ILE A 279 -41.92 4.13 -7.49
C ILE A 279 -43.33 4.12 -8.11
N GLU A 280 -43.93 5.29 -8.34
CA GLU A 280 -45.25 5.42 -8.97
C GLU A 280 -45.29 4.91 -10.43
N LYS A 281 -44.13 4.87 -11.10
CA LYS A 281 -43.98 4.33 -12.46
C LYS A 281 -43.56 2.85 -12.48
N SER A 282 -43.29 2.27 -11.33
CA SER A 282 -42.84 0.88 -11.20
C SER A 282 -44.03 -0.08 -11.20
N GLU A 283 -43.81 -1.33 -11.62
CA GLU A 283 -44.79 -2.42 -11.48
C GLU A 283 -44.54 -3.23 -10.20
N LYS A 284 -43.29 -3.27 -9.74
CA LYS A 284 -42.87 -3.95 -8.51
C LYS A 284 -41.81 -3.16 -7.78
N CYS A 285 -41.87 -3.22 -6.46
CA CYS A 285 -40.89 -2.64 -5.55
C CYS A 285 -40.23 -3.75 -4.73
N GLY A 286 -38.99 -3.50 -4.30
CA GLY A 286 -38.27 -4.39 -3.42
C GLY A 286 -37.57 -3.62 -2.32
N CYS A 287 -37.69 -4.10 -1.08
CA CYS A 287 -36.90 -3.58 0.02
C CYS A 287 -35.61 -4.40 0.16
N PHE A 288 -34.44 -3.77 0.03
CA PHE A 288 -33.17 -4.48 0.21
C PHE A 288 -32.77 -4.68 1.68
N PHE A 289 -33.51 -4.12 2.64
CA PHE A 289 -33.30 -4.43 4.07
C PHE A 289 -33.99 -5.73 4.48
N CYS A 290 -35.32 -5.83 4.35
CA CYS A 290 -36.05 -7.06 4.71
C CYS A 290 -36.07 -8.11 3.58
N GLY A 291 -35.80 -7.69 2.34
CA GLY A 291 -35.82 -8.55 1.16
C GLY A 291 -37.21 -8.77 0.56
N GLU A 292 -38.27 -8.12 1.06
CA GLU A 292 -39.62 -8.29 0.51
C GLU A 292 -39.81 -7.59 -0.84
N ILE A 293 -40.60 -8.24 -1.70
CA ILE A 293 -40.98 -7.74 -3.03
C ILE A 293 -42.49 -7.60 -3.04
N PHE A 294 -42.97 -6.41 -3.39
CA PHE A 294 -44.37 -6.01 -3.22
C PHE A 294 -44.81 -5.03 -4.31
N SER A 295 -46.12 -4.80 -4.40
CA SER A 295 -46.68 -3.80 -5.31
C SER A 295 -46.37 -2.38 -4.82
N PRO A 296 -46.05 -1.42 -5.69
CA PRO A 296 -45.89 -0.01 -5.29
C PRO A 296 -47.09 0.54 -4.52
N SER A 297 -48.30 0.02 -4.79
CA SER A 297 -49.53 0.40 -4.11
C SER A 297 -49.58 0.05 -2.62
N GLU A 298 -48.68 -0.83 -2.15
CA GLU A 298 -48.55 -1.19 -0.74
C GLU A 298 -47.74 -0.15 0.06
N ILE A 299 -47.06 0.78 -0.61
CA ILE A 299 -46.30 1.85 0.03
C ILE A 299 -47.27 2.97 0.43
N THR A 300 -47.53 3.08 1.73
CA THR A 300 -48.41 4.12 2.30
C THR A 300 -47.64 5.33 2.82
N ASP A 301 -46.40 5.13 3.24
CA ASP A 301 -45.61 6.10 3.98
C ASP A 301 -44.38 6.54 3.20
N TYR A 302 -44.08 7.84 3.28
CA TYR A 302 -42.94 8.47 2.63
C TYR A 302 -42.25 9.42 3.61
N LEU A 303 -40.92 9.40 3.61
CA LEU A 303 -40.11 10.35 4.37
C LEU A 303 -40.18 11.75 3.72
N PRO A 304 -40.08 12.82 4.52
CA PRO A 304 -40.24 14.20 4.07
C PRO A 304 -39.01 14.76 3.35
N ASP A 305 -38.41 13.97 2.46
CA ASP A 305 -37.38 14.42 1.52
C ASP A 305 -38.02 15.16 0.33
N GLU A 306 -37.22 15.91 -0.43
CA GLU A 306 -37.66 16.56 -1.67
C GLU A 306 -36.82 16.08 -2.87
N PRO A 307 -37.36 15.25 -3.79
CA PRO A 307 -38.64 14.51 -3.70
C PRO A 307 -38.76 13.51 -2.53
N PRO A 308 -39.97 13.04 -2.16
CA PRO A 308 -40.14 12.10 -1.04
C PRO A 308 -39.51 10.73 -1.27
N THR A 309 -39.02 10.12 -0.19
CA THR A 309 -38.41 8.78 -0.18
C THR A 309 -39.40 7.72 0.30
N ALA A 310 -39.55 6.63 -0.44
CA ALA A 310 -40.47 5.55 -0.08
C ALA A 310 -40.01 4.77 1.16
N GLU A 311 -40.93 4.56 2.10
CA GLU A 311 -40.71 3.70 3.26
C GLU A 311 -41.25 2.28 3.00
N CYS A 312 -40.49 1.25 3.39
CA CYS A 312 -40.95 -0.13 3.24
C CYS A 312 -42.14 -0.44 4.17
N PRO A 313 -43.28 -0.94 3.65
CA PRO A 313 -44.47 -1.21 4.46
C PRO A 313 -44.33 -2.39 5.43
N PHE A 314 -43.27 -3.20 5.30
CA PHE A 314 -43.04 -4.38 6.13
C PHE A 314 -42.02 -4.19 7.25
N CYS A 315 -41.06 -3.27 7.06
CA CYS A 315 -39.96 -3.09 8.01
C CYS A 315 -39.64 -1.63 8.32
N HIS A 316 -40.38 -0.68 7.74
CA HIS A 316 -40.28 0.75 8.04
C HIS A 316 -38.88 1.32 7.81
N THR A 317 -38.19 0.83 6.77
CA THR A 317 -36.87 1.29 6.35
C THR A 317 -36.96 1.89 4.96
N ASP A 318 -36.20 2.95 4.70
CA ASP A 318 -36.03 3.71 3.46
C ASP A 318 -35.17 2.99 2.40
N SER A 319 -35.22 1.66 2.40
CA SER A 319 -34.39 0.81 1.53
C SER A 319 -35.19 0.24 0.35
N VAL A 320 -36.11 1.02 -0.21
CA VAL A 320 -37.04 0.57 -1.26
C VAL A 320 -36.56 1.03 -2.63
N ILE A 321 -36.54 0.12 -3.61
CA ILE A 321 -36.24 0.43 -5.02
C ILE A 321 -37.37 -0.16 -5.89
N GLY A 322 -37.81 0.60 -6.90
CA GLY A 322 -38.79 0.16 -7.90
C GLY A 322 -38.14 -0.32 -9.20
N ASP A 323 -38.80 -1.17 -9.98
CA ASP A 323 -38.27 -1.68 -11.25
C ASP A 323 -38.22 -0.63 -12.38
N ALA A 324 -38.94 0.50 -12.25
CA ALA A 324 -38.74 1.65 -13.14
C ALA A 324 -37.36 2.32 -12.99
N SER A 325 -36.59 1.96 -11.95
CA SER A 325 -35.17 2.34 -11.84
C SER A 325 -34.28 1.70 -12.91
N GLY A 326 -34.77 0.66 -13.59
CA GLY A 326 -33.97 -0.17 -14.50
C GLY A 326 -33.12 -1.24 -13.80
N PHE A 327 -33.17 -1.34 -12.48
CA PHE A 327 -32.47 -2.39 -11.72
C PHE A 327 -33.37 -3.60 -11.43
N PRO A 328 -32.79 -4.82 -11.37
CA PRO A 328 -33.58 -6.03 -11.20
C PRO A 328 -34.13 -6.17 -9.77
N ILE A 329 -35.44 -6.07 -9.62
CA ILE A 329 -36.14 -6.37 -8.36
C ILE A 329 -36.32 -7.88 -8.21
N THR A 330 -35.28 -8.55 -7.70
CA THR A 330 -35.23 -9.99 -7.43
C THR A 330 -34.66 -10.26 -6.05
N LYS A 331 -35.05 -11.37 -5.40
CA LYS A 331 -34.54 -11.73 -4.06
C LYS A 331 -33.00 -11.80 -4.03
N ASP A 332 -32.37 -12.29 -5.09
CA ASP A 332 -30.90 -12.36 -5.19
C ASP A 332 -30.23 -10.97 -5.26
N PHE A 333 -30.80 -10.05 -6.03
CA PHE A 333 -30.27 -8.68 -6.12
C PHE A 333 -30.43 -7.94 -4.80
N LEU A 334 -31.62 -8.00 -4.18
CA LEU A 334 -31.90 -7.40 -2.87
C LEU A 334 -30.98 -7.96 -1.79
N LYS A 335 -30.69 -9.26 -1.78
CA LYS A 335 -29.74 -9.88 -0.84
C LYS A 335 -28.32 -9.34 -0.99
N LYS A 336 -27.86 -9.07 -2.23
CA LYS A 336 -26.54 -8.50 -2.50
C LYS A 336 -26.47 -7.02 -2.08
N MET A 337 -27.53 -6.26 -2.35
CA MET A 337 -27.69 -4.89 -1.86
C MET A 337 -27.65 -4.86 -0.33
N LYS A 338 -28.41 -5.74 0.34
CA LYS A 338 -28.40 -5.88 1.80
C LYS A 338 -26.99 -6.03 2.32
N LYS A 339 -26.28 -7.08 1.89
CA LYS A 339 -24.90 -7.39 2.33
C LYS A 339 -23.92 -6.23 2.20
N LYS A 340 -24.17 -5.30 1.26
CA LYS A 340 -23.30 -4.16 1.02
C LYS A 340 -23.60 -2.97 1.94
N TYR A 341 -24.87 -2.71 2.22
CA TYR A 341 -25.33 -1.50 2.93
C TYR A 341 -25.80 -1.78 4.37
N PHE A 342 -25.96 -3.04 4.75
CA PHE A 342 -26.37 -3.54 6.07
C PHE A 342 -25.60 -4.80 6.44
#